data_AF-A0AAD1XSW9-F1
#
_entry.id   AF-A0AAD1XSW9-F1
#
_cell.length_a   1.000
_cell.length_b   1.000
_cell.length_c   1.000
_cell.angle_alpha   90.00
_cell.angle_beta   90.00
_cell.angle_gamma   90.00
#
_symmetry.space_group_name_H-M   'P 1'
#
loop_
_entity.id
_entity.type
_entity.pdbx_description
1 polymer ?
#
loop_
_entity_poly.entity_id
_entity_poly.type
_entity_poly.pdbx_seq_one_letter_code
_entity_poly.pdbx_strand_id
1 'polypeptide(L)'
;MDQVDSSQQMGKVENNLKEAKDIGKNNKPKRRLMTERLMKLYLTIFKRTVTSATTRTPFCKHQIASCFMHSLEGFLKDFFIGAFVKGGITLLLGLLKPKKGLFGAFKNIFSSDTAMFALFTGTFLATYRLTLCKLRALRGKEDKYNSMIAGFLASLTLAFDNSKSRRITVAIYSFARSLESVIKVLDHNEIIRERKLWPVFLLNILHIYIAVTWYFDIDGFPPGLNKPIEKITGAKENDYIIIERVCRVMYSSEKR
;
A
#
# COMPACT_ATOMS: atom_id res chain seq x y z
N MET A 1 39.42 -37.68 -48.26
CA MET A 1 38.93 -36.54 -49.07
C MET A 1 38.51 -35.41 -48.13
N ASP A 2 39.30 -35.18 -47.06
CA ASP A 2 38.77 -34.62 -45.79
C ASP A 2 39.46 -33.32 -45.33
N GLN A 3 40.43 -32.80 -46.08
CA GLN A 3 41.14 -31.55 -45.72
C GLN A 3 40.53 -30.28 -46.35
N VAL A 4 39.70 -30.43 -47.39
CA VAL A 4 39.10 -29.27 -48.09
C VAL A 4 37.89 -28.72 -47.32
N ASP A 5 37.15 -29.57 -46.59
CA ASP A 5 35.92 -29.21 -45.88
C ASP A 5 36.19 -28.39 -44.60
N SER A 6 37.25 -28.73 -43.85
CA SER A 6 37.65 -28.00 -42.64
C SER A 6 38.10 -26.55 -42.94
N SER A 7 38.69 -26.33 -44.12
CA SER A 7 39.18 -25.03 -44.57
C SER A 7 38.03 -24.06 -44.92
N GLN A 8 36.96 -24.57 -45.54
CA GLN A 8 35.77 -23.77 -45.87
C GLN A 8 34.93 -23.44 -44.63
N GLN A 9 34.88 -24.36 -43.65
CA GLN A 9 34.16 -24.14 -42.40
C GLN A 9 34.80 -23.04 -41.55
N MET A 10 36.14 -22.99 -41.49
CA MET A 10 36.89 -21.96 -40.76
C MET A 10 36.70 -20.55 -41.35
N GLY A 11 36.69 -20.42 -42.69
CA GLY A 11 36.43 -19.13 -43.35
C GLY A 11 35.02 -18.59 -43.11
N LYS A 12 34.02 -19.48 -43.01
CA LYS A 12 32.63 -19.10 -42.70
C LYS A 12 32.49 -18.63 -41.25
N VAL A 13 33.20 -19.25 -40.32
CA VAL A 13 33.25 -18.83 -38.90
C VAL A 13 33.92 -17.47 -38.75
N GLU A 14 35.04 -17.22 -39.42
CA GLU A 14 35.72 -15.92 -39.38
C GLU A 14 34.86 -14.78 -39.93
N ASN A 15 34.14 -15.01 -41.02
CA ASN A 15 33.24 -14.01 -41.60
C ASN A 15 32.09 -13.67 -40.65
N ASN A 16 31.44 -14.67 -40.05
CA ASN A 16 30.41 -14.45 -39.04
C ASN A 16 30.93 -13.69 -37.81
N LEU A 17 32.18 -13.94 -37.40
CA LEU A 17 32.81 -13.25 -36.27
C LEU A 17 33.14 -11.78 -36.58
N LYS A 18 33.55 -11.49 -37.83
CA LYS A 18 33.77 -10.13 -38.33
C LYS A 18 32.45 -9.37 -38.40
N GLU A 19 31.41 -9.98 -38.94
CA GLU A 19 30.07 -9.40 -39.03
C GLU A 19 29.49 -9.08 -37.64
N ALA A 20 29.62 -10.00 -36.67
CA ALA A 20 29.22 -9.77 -35.29
C ALA A 20 30.00 -8.63 -34.61
N LYS A 21 31.31 -8.51 -34.89
CA LYS A 21 32.15 -7.42 -34.37
C LYS A 21 31.77 -6.06 -34.97
N ASP A 22 31.42 -6.03 -36.25
CA ASP A 22 31.01 -4.79 -36.94
C ASP A 22 29.62 -4.32 -36.53
N ILE A 23 28.67 -5.23 -36.34
CA ILE A 23 27.36 -4.94 -35.72
C ILE A 23 27.55 -4.39 -34.29
N GLY A 24 28.47 -4.98 -33.52
CA GLY A 24 28.83 -4.51 -32.18
C GLY A 24 29.47 -3.12 -32.18
N LYS A 25 30.36 -2.82 -33.14
CA LYS A 25 30.99 -1.50 -33.30
C LYS A 25 29.98 -0.42 -33.67
N ASN A 26 29.05 -0.70 -34.59
CA ASN A 26 28.06 0.27 -35.04
C ASN A 26 27.00 0.57 -33.96
N ASN A 27 26.72 -0.41 -33.08
CA ASN A 27 25.81 -0.22 -31.93
C ASN A 27 26.46 0.44 -30.69
N LYS A 28 27.79 0.48 -30.58
CA LYS A 28 28.52 1.17 -29.48
C LYS A 28 28.19 2.67 -29.36
N PRO A 29 28.25 3.50 -30.43
CA PRO A 29 27.91 4.93 -30.34
C PRO A 29 26.43 5.15 -29.99
N LYS A 30 25.53 4.31 -30.51
CA LYS A 30 24.09 4.36 -30.20
C LYS A 30 23.79 4.02 -28.73
N ARG A 31 24.48 3.01 -28.16
CA ARG A 31 24.41 2.71 -26.72
C ARG A 31 24.95 3.86 -25.86
N ARG A 32 26.10 4.45 -26.23
CA ARG A 32 26.69 5.60 -25.49
C ARG A 32 25.75 6.81 -25.46
N LEU A 33 25.14 7.14 -26.60
CA LEU A 33 24.19 8.25 -26.70
C LEU A 33 22.92 8.01 -25.87
N MET A 34 22.41 6.78 -25.85
CA MET A 34 21.27 6.40 -25.01
C MET A 34 21.64 6.48 -23.51
N THR A 35 22.82 5.98 -23.11
CA THR A 35 23.28 6.06 -21.72
C THR A 35 23.49 7.49 -21.26
N GLU A 36 24.01 8.39 -22.10
CA GLU A 36 24.15 9.81 -21.76
C GLU A 36 22.79 10.52 -21.60
N ARG A 37 21.82 10.21 -22.47
CA ARG A 37 20.45 10.74 -22.34
C ARG A 37 19.79 10.26 -21.06
N LEU A 38 19.92 8.97 -20.74
CA LEU A 38 19.41 8.39 -19.49
C LEU A 38 20.10 9.01 -18.26
N MET A 39 21.42 9.23 -18.31
CA MET A 39 22.18 9.84 -17.23
C MET A 39 21.79 11.30 -17.01
N LYS A 40 21.64 12.09 -18.10
CA LYS A 40 21.14 13.48 -18.01
C LYS A 40 19.72 13.54 -17.46
N LEU A 41 18.85 12.63 -17.88
CA LEU A 41 17.49 12.51 -17.37
C LEU A 41 17.49 12.15 -15.88
N TYR A 42 18.28 11.15 -15.48
CA TYR A 42 18.45 10.74 -14.09
C TYR A 42 18.96 11.89 -13.22
N LEU A 43 20.01 12.60 -13.63
CA LEU A 43 20.55 13.74 -12.88
C LEU A 43 19.54 14.88 -12.77
N THR A 44 18.73 15.13 -13.79
CA THR A 44 17.68 16.15 -13.77
C THR A 44 16.57 15.78 -12.78
N ILE A 45 16.12 14.53 -12.82
CA ILE A 45 15.13 13.99 -11.87
C ILE A 45 15.69 14.00 -10.45
N PHE A 46 16.94 13.58 -10.28
CA PHE A 46 17.62 13.53 -8.98
C PHE A 46 17.79 14.92 -8.38
N LYS A 47 18.31 15.90 -9.15
CA LYS A 47 18.39 17.30 -8.72
C LYS A 47 17.01 17.82 -8.32
N ARG A 48 15.98 17.66 -9.15
CA ARG A 48 14.61 18.09 -8.79
C ARG A 48 14.08 17.40 -7.53
N THR A 49 14.39 16.11 -7.35
CA THR A 49 13.94 15.33 -6.19
C THR A 49 14.63 15.78 -4.89
N VAL A 50 15.94 16.00 -4.93
CA VAL A 50 16.73 16.45 -3.77
C VAL A 50 16.39 17.90 -3.43
N THR A 51 16.35 18.78 -4.43
CA THR A 51 15.96 20.20 -4.24
C THR A 51 14.55 20.31 -3.69
N SER A 52 13.60 19.48 -4.14
CA SER A 52 12.25 19.45 -3.58
C SER A 52 12.21 18.93 -2.14
N ALA A 53 13.17 18.13 -1.68
CA ALA A 53 13.21 17.69 -0.29
C ALA A 53 13.73 18.78 0.65
N THR A 54 14.77 19.50 0.23
CA THR A 54 15.47 20.51 1.05
C THR A 54 14.90 21.91 0.93
N THR A 55 14.28 22.26 -0.20
CA THR A 55 13.77 23.60 -0.46
C THR A 55 12.32 23.58 -0.93
N ARG A 56 11.59 24.65 -0.64
CA ARG A 56 10.22 24.86 -1.10
C ARG A 56 10.23 25.13 -2.60
N THR A 57 9.41 24.39 -3.33
CA THR A 57 9.17 24.65 -4.75
C THR A 57 7.95 25.57 -4.90
N PRO A 58 7.84 26.35 -6.00
CA PRO A 58 6.71 27.27 -6.20
C PRO A 58 5.35 26.55 -6.28
N PHE A 59 5.35 25.25 -6.59
CA PHE A 59 4.15 24.43 -6.68
C PHE A 59 3.71 23.84 -5.32
N CYS A 60 4.48 24.04 -4.27
CA CYS A 60 4.14 23.56 -2.93
C CYS A 60 3.17 24.51 -2.21
N LYS A 61 2.13 23.94 -1.61
CA LYS A 61 1.09 24.67 -0.85
C LYS A 61 1.45 24.95 0.61
N HIS A 62 2.51 24.35 1.13
CA HIS A 62 2.91 24.54 2.54
C HIS A 62 3.66 25.86 2.72
N GLN A 63 3.53 26.46 3.91
CA GLN A 63 4.14 27.74 4.24
C GLN A 63 5.63 27.62 4.62
N ILE A 64 6.05 26.46 5.14
CA ILE A 64 7.40 26.18 5.64
C ILE A 64 8.43 26.12 4.50
N ALA A 65 9.68 26.50 4.81
CA ALA A 65 10.78 26.64 3.85
C ALA A 65 11.22 25.32 3.19
N SER A 66 11.00 24.16 3.80
CA SER A 66 11.36 22.86 3.25
C SER A 66 10.22 21.86 3.32
N CYS A 67 10.07 21.06 2.26
CA CYS A 67 9.05 20.02 2.19
C CYS A 67 9.29 18.93 3.25
N PHE A 68 10.56 18.64 3.56
CA PHE A 68 10.93 17.69 4.60
C PHE A 68 10.45 18.14 5.99
N MET A 69 10.73 19.38 6.38
CA MET A 69 10.30 19.87 7.70
C MET A 69 8.78 19.94 7.81
N HIS A 70 8.07 20.34 6.74
CA HIS A 70 6.61 20.31 6.73
C HIS A 70 6.05 18.90 6.96
N SER A 71 6.65 17.90 6.31
CA SER A 71 6.24 16.51 6.50
C SER A 71 6.65 15.95 7.86
N LEU A 72 7.77 16.41 8.45
CA LEU A 72 8.22 16.00 9.78
C LEU A 72 7.33 16.59 10.89
N GLU A 73 6.99 17.87 10.80
CA GLU A 73 6.03 18.50 11.71
C GLU A 73 4.66 17.83 11.60
N GLY A 74 4.22 17.56 10.36
CA GLY A 74 3.04 16.76 10.08
C GLY A 74 3.09 15.37 10.71
N PHE A 75 4.21 14.66 10.53
CA PHE A 75 4.45 13.34 11.11
C PHE A 75 4.27 13.36 12.63
N LEU A 76 4.92 14.29 13.34
CA LEU A 76 4.83 14.38 14.79
C LEU A 76 3.40 14.65 15.24
N LYS A 77 2.72 15.62 14.61
CA LYS A 77 1.32 15.93 14.90
C LYS A 77 0.43 14.70 14.69
N ASP A 78 0.55 14.05 13.54
CA ASP A 78 -0.26 12.91 13.16
C ASP A 78 0.03 11.67 14.03
N PHE A 79 1.28 11.50 14.46
CA PHE A 79 1.70 10.49 15.43
C PHE A 79 0.98 10.69 16.78
N PHE A 80 1.01 11.89 17.34
CA PHE A 80 0.33 12.16 18.62
C PHE A 80 -1.18 12.03 18.51
N ILE A 81 -1.79 12.48 17.39
CA ILE A 81 -3.22 12.27 17.13
C ILE A 81 -3.54 10.77 17.06
N GLY A 82 -2.73 9.99 16.33
CA GLY A 82 -2.92 8.53 16.23
C GLY A 82 -2.79 7.84 17.58
N ALA A 83 -1.79 8.21 18.38
CA ALA A 83 -1.59 7.70 19.74
C ALA A 83 -2.77 8.06 20.65
N PHE A 84 -3.27 9.30 20.58
CA PHE A 84 -4.41 9.76 21.36
C PHE A 84 -5.70 9.02 21.00
N VAL A 85 -6.01 8.87 19.70
CA VAL A 85 -7.19 8.14 19.23
C VAL A 85 -7.15 6.68 19.68
N LYS A 86 -6.04 5.99 19.45
CA LYS A 86 -5.89 4.57 19.77
C LYS A 86 -5.82 4.33 21.29
N GLY A 87 -5.13 5.21 22.01
CA GLY A 87 -5.08 5.23 23.46
C GLY A 87 -6.46 5.45 24.07
N GLY A 88 -7.22 6.42 23.55
CA GLY A 88 -8.60 6.74 23.97
C GLY A 88 -9.56 5.58 23.76
N ILE A 89 -9.51 4.91 22.59
CA ILE A 89 -10.31 3.69 22.34
C ILE A 89 -9.92 2.58 23.32
N THR A 90 -8.62 2.36 23.54
CA THR A 90 -8.13 1.33 24.47
C THR A 90 -8.55 1.61 25.90
N LEU A 91 -8.51 2.87 26.32
CA LEU A 91 -8.94 3.32 27.63
C LEU A 91 -10.46 3.13 27.79
N LEU A 92 -11.25 3.59 26.82
CA LEU A 92 -12.71 3.46 26.83
C LEU A 92 -13.13 1.98 26.93
N LEU A 93 -12.57 1.12 26.08
CA LEU A 93 -12.81 -0.33 26.12
C LEU A 93 -12.27 -0.99 27.40
N GLY A 94 -11.23 -0.43 28.00
CA GLY A 94 -10.67 -0.87 29.28
C GLY A 94 -11.59 -0.56 30.46
N LEU A 95 -12.16 0.65 30.50
CA LEU A 95 -13.12 1.07 31.54
C LEU A 95 -14.42 0.26 31.49
N LEU A 96 -14.86 -0.13 30.29
CA LEU A 96 -16.03 -1.00 30.11
C LEU A 96 -15.80 -2.43 30.62
N LYS A 97 -14.55 -2.83 30.92
CA LYS A 97 -14.23 -4.15 31.46
C LYS A 97 -14.08 -4.09 32.99
N PRO A 98 -15.03 -4.66 33.76
CA PRO A 98 -15.08 -4.51 35.23
C PRO A 98 -13.92 -5.19 35.98
N LYS A 99 -13.07 -5.97 35.31
CA LYS A 99 -12.04 -6.82 35.94
C LYS A 99 -10.62 -6.23 35.95
N LYS A 100 -10.36 -5.10 35.30
CA LYS A 100 -9.03 -4.47 35.25
C LYS A 100 -9.16 -3.03 35.71
N GLY A 101 -8.83 -2.74 36.96
CA GLY A 101 -8.92 -1.40 37.54
C GLY A 101 -8.20 -0.33 36.72
N LEU A 102 -8.47 0.94 37.01
CA LEU A 102 -8.09 2.11 36.22
C LEU A 102 -6.60 2.13 35.83
N PHE A 103 -5.69 1.82 36.77
CA PHE A 103 -4.25 1.76 36.53
C PHE A 103 -3.83 0.74 35.46
N GLY A 104 -4.51 -0.40 35.38
CA GLY A 104 -4.26 -1.39 34.34
C GLY A 104 -4.70 -0.92 32.96
N ALA A 105 -5.77 -0.11 32.89
CA ALA A 105 -6.23 0.51 31.64
C ALA A 105 -5.24 1.59 31.17
N PHE A 106 -4.73 2.44 32.07
CA PHE A 106 -3.70 3.44 31.74
C PHE A 106 -2.40 2.82 31.25
N LYS A 107 -1.95 1.71 31.84
CA LYS A 107 -0.76 0.99 31.35
C LYS A 107 -0.92 0.50 29.91
N ASN A 108 -2.13 0.13 29.50
CA ASN A 108 -2.41 -0.34 28.13
C ASN A 108 -2.42 0.80 27.09
N ILE A 109 -2.57 2.06 27.51
CA ILE A 109 -2.46 3.24 26.62
C ILE A 109 -1.03 3.34 26.08
N PHE A 110 -0.02 3.12 26.93
CA PHE A 110 1.39 3.14 26.54
C PHE A 110 1.88 1.80 25.99
N SER A 111 0.97 1.01 25.42
CA SER A 111 1.32 -0.25 24.79
C SER A 111 2.11 -0.05 23.49
N SER A 112 2.99 -1.00 23.19
CA SER A 112 3.69 -1.07 21.89
C SER A 112 2.71 -1.06 20.71
N ASP A 113 1.51 -1.64 20.87
CA ASP A 113 0.48 -1.60 19.84
C ASP A 113 -0.02 -0.17 19.51
N THR A 114 -0.18 0.67 20.54
CA THR A 114 -0.59 2.07 20.38
C THR A 114 0.51 2.88 19.70
N ALA A 115 1.76 2.67 20.11
CA ALA A 115 2.90 3.31 19.49
C ALA A 115 3.06 2.88 18.01
N MET A 116 2.90 1.60 17.69
CA MET A 116 2.98 1.09 16.32
C MET A 116 1.87 1.61 15.43
N PHE A 117 0.65 1.71 15.94
CA PHE A 117 -0.47 2.33 15.22
C PHE A 117 -0.20 3.83 14.94
N ALA A 118 0.33 4.55 15.94
CA ALA A 118 0.71 5.95 15.79
C ALA A 118 1.84 6.13 14.78
N LEU A 119 2.87 5.27 14.82
CA LEU A 119 3.97 5.25 13.86
C LEU A 119 3.48 5.00 12.43
N PHE A 120 2.62 4.00 12.24
CA PHE A 120 1.99 3.75 10.94
C PHE A 120 1.25 4.99 10.44
N THR A 121 0.35 5.55 11.27
CA THR A 121 -0.47 6.71 10.91
C THR A 121 0.37 7.92 10.51
N GLY A 122 1.36 8.26 11.35
CA GLY A 122 2.28 9.36 11.08
C GLY A 122 3.10 9.12 9.80
N THR A 123 3.66 7.92 9.62
CA THR A 123 4.51 7.59 8.47
C THR A 123 3.71 7.59 7.17
N PHE A 124 2.47 7.09 7.19
CA PHE A 124 1.55 7.13 6.05
C PHE A 124 1.31 8.57 5.59
N LEU A 125 0.91 9.45 6.51
CA LEU A 125 0.60 10.85 6.19
C LEU A 125 1.85 11.65 5.79
N ALA A 126 2.99 11.41 6.43
CA ALA A 126 4.26 12.03 6.08
C ALA A 126 4.73 11.61 4.68
N THR A 127 4.65 10.32 4.36
CA THR A 127 5.00 9.78 3.04
C THR A 127 4.08 10.34 1.96
N TYR A 128 2.77 10.45 2.25
CA TYR A 128 1.80 11.07 1.36
C TYR A 128 2.17 12.53 1.03
N ARG A 129 2.41 13.35 2.06
CA ARG A 129 2.79 14.77 1.89
C ARG A 129 4.11 14.93 1.13
N LEU A 130 5.14 14.14 1.49
CA LEU A 130 6.43 14.15 0.79
C LEU A 130 6.29 13.79 -0.68
N THR A 131 5.55 12.72 -0.96
CA THR A 131 5.35 12.23 -2.33
C THR A 131 4.56 13.22 -3.17
N LEU A 132 3.53 13.85 -2.60
CA LEU A 132 2.81 14.94 -3.26
C LEU A 132 3.70 16.12 -3.61
N CYS A 133 4.53 16.59 -2.66
CA CYS A 133 5.45 17.70 -2.92
C CYS A 133 6.44 17.35 -4.02
N LYS A 134 7.00 16.12 -4.00
CA LYS A 134 7.89 15.61 -5.05
C LYS A 134 7.21 15.55 -6.42
N LEU A 135 5.99 15.00 -6.49
CA LEU A 135 5.25 14.90 -7.75
C LEU A 135 4.88 16.27 -8.33
N ARG A 136 4.50 17.23 -7.47
CA ARG A 136 4.27 18.62 -7.85
C ARG A 136 5.54 19.29 -8.38
N ALA A 137 6.68 19.07 -7.72
CA ALA A 137 7.97 19.61 -8.16
C ALA A 137 8.45 19.02 -9.50
N LEU A 138 8.19 17.72 -9.73
CA LEU A 138 8.60 17.05 -10.97
C LEU A 138 7.73 17.44 -12.17
N ARG A 139 6.40 17.52 -11.98
CA ARG A 139 5.44 17.80 -13.06
C ARG A 139 5.13 19.28 -13.23
N GLY A 140 5.41 20.13 -12.25
CA GLY A 140 5.07 21.55 -12.28
C GLY A 140 3.57 21.84 -12.31
N LYS A 141 2.74 20.88 -11.90
CA LYS A 141 1.27 21.01 -11.87
C LYS A 141 0.64 20.14 -10.79
N GLU A 142 -0.58 20.51 -10.40
CA GLU A 142 -1.41 19.74 -9.49
C GLU A 142 -2.43 18.93 -10.28
N ASP A 143 -2.24 17.62 -10.36
CA ASP A 143 -3.18 16.70 -11.00
C ASP A 143 -3.80 15.75 -9.96
N LYS A 144 -5.01 15.26 -10.24
CA LYS A 144 -5.65 14.16 -9.47
C LYS A 144 -4.76 12.90 -9.42
N TYR A 145 -4.00 12.64 -10.49
CA TYR A 145 -3.05 11.53 -10.55
C TYR A 145 -1.92 11.63 -9.52
N ASN A 146 -1.51 12.84 -9.14
CA ASN A 146 -0.44 13.00 -8.14
C ASN A 146 -0.91 12.50 -6.78
N SER A 147 -2.14 12.81 -6.39
CA SER A 147 -2.76 12.32 -5.16
C SER A 147 -2.95 10.81 -5.18
N MET A 148 -3.30 10.24 -6.33
CA MET A 148 -3.45 8.78 -6.48
C MET A 148 -2.11 8.05 -6.28
N ILE A 149 -1.05 8.49 -6.95
CA ILE A 149 0.30 7.90 -6.82
C ILE A 149 0.84 8.10 -5.40
N ALA A 150 0.63 9.29 -4.82
CA ALA A 150 1.05 9.56 -3.45
C ALA A 150 0.33 8.67 -2.43
N GLY A 151 -0.98 8.45 -2.60
CA GLY A 151 -1.76 7.53 -1.77
C GLY A 151 -1.26 6.09 -1.90
N PHE A 152 -1.02 5.62 -3.12
CA PHE A 152 -0.50 4.27 -3.35
C PHE A 152 0.86 4.06 -2.67
N LEU A 153 1.80 4.99 -2.84
CA LEU A 153 3.12 4.91 -2.20
C LEU A 153 3.04 5.03 -0.67
N ALA A 154 2.15 5.87 -0.15
CA ALA A 154 1.90 5.98 1.28
C ALA A 154 1.35 4.67 1.86
N SER A 155 0.45 3.97 1.15
CA SER A 155 -0.12 2.71 1.63
C SER A 155 0.90 1.59 1.86
N LEU A 156 2.07 1.62 1.19
CA LEU A 156 3.14 0.65 1.47
C LEU A 156 3.65 0.73 2.93
N THR A 157 3.49 1.89 3.58
CA THR A 157 3.88 2.08 4.99
C THR A 157 3.03 1.25 5.95
N LEU A 158 1.89 0.70 5.51
CA LEU A 158 1.08 -0.25 6.28
C LEU A 158 1.88 -1.49 6.69
N ALA A 159 2.94 -1.83 5.95
CA ALA A 159 3.86 -2.90 6.30
C ALA A 159 4.64 -2.66 7.61
N PHE A 160 4.68 -1.43 8.14
CA PHE A 160 5.33 -1.14 9.43
C PHE A 160 4.49 -1.58 10.64
N ASP A 161 3.20 -1.80 10.47
CA ASP A 161 2.29 -2.04 11.59
C ASP A 161 2.33 -3.49 12.08
N ASN A 162 2.91 -3.86 13.22
CA ASN A 162 3.09 -5.29 13.59
C ASN A 162 1.81 -6.17 13.63
N SER A 163 0.60 -5.61 13.71
CA SER A 163 -0.62 -6.41 13.79
C SER A 163 -1.11 -6.87 12.42
N LYS A 164 -0.96 -8.17 12.11
CA LYS A 164 -1.43 -8.77 10.84
C LYS A 164 -2.92 -8.54 10.59
N SER A 165 -3.77 -8.76 11.60
CA SER A 165 -5.22 -8.52 11.52
C SER A 165 -5.52 -7.05 11.21
N ARG A 166 -4.85 -6.10 11.88
CA ARG A 166 -5.02 -4.66 11.60
C ARG A 166 -4.56 -4.29 10.19
N ARG A 167 -3.43 -4.82 9.72
CA ARG A 167 -2.97 -4.61 8.34
C ARG A 167 -4.02 -5.04 7.32
N ILE A 168 -4.54 -6.26 7.44
CA ILE A 168 -5.54 -6.79 6.51
C ILE A 168 -6.81 -5.93 6.55
N THR A 169 -7.26 -5.58 7.74
CA THR A 169 -8.41 -4.68 7.96
C THR A 169 -8.19 -3.35 7.24
N VAL A 170 -7.13 -2.62 7.57
CA VAL A 170 -6.87 -1.31 6.96
C VAL A 170 -6.73 -1.44 5.44
N ALA A 171 -6.09 -2.49 4.92
CA ALA A 171 -5.92 -2.71 3.50
C ALA A 171 -7.28 -2.93 2.78
N ILE A 172 -8.12 -3.83 3.28
CA ILE A 172 -9.40 -4.15 2.62
C ILE A 172 -10.37 -2.97 2.67
N TYR A 173 -10.43 -2.25 3.79
CA TYR A 173 -11.26 -1.05 3.93
C TYR A 173 -10.73 0.10 3.05
N SER A 174 -9.41 0.28 2.98
CA SER A 174 -8.81 1.29 2.09
C SER A 174 -9.05 0.97 0.61
N PHE A 175 -9.00 -0.30 0.24
CA PHE A 175 -9.30 -0.77 -1.12
C PHE A 175 -10.77 -0.53 -1.49
N ALA A 176 -11.71 -0.82 -0.58
CA ALA A 176 -13.12 -0.52 -0.80
C ALA A 176 -13.36 0.99 -1.04
N ARG A 177 -12.69 1.85 -0.26
CA ARG A 177 -12.76 3.32 -0.41
C ARG A 177 -12.09 3.84 -1.68
N SER A 178 -11.02 3.19 -2.13
CA SER A 178 -10.37 3.58 -3.39
C SER A 178 -11.25 3.25 -4.59
N LEU A 179 -11.92 2.07 -4.60
CA LEU A 179 -12.91 1.72 -5.61
C LEU A 179 -14.07 2.72 -5.66
N GLU A 180 -14.61 3.10 -4.50
CA GLU A 180 -15.65 4.14 -4.38
C GLU A 180 -15.19 5.46 -5.03
N SER A 181 -13.94 5.85 -4.78
CA SER A 181 -13.37 7.09 -5.33
C SER A 181 -13.17 7.01 -6.84
N VAL A 182 -12.78 5.85 -7.39
CA VAL A 182 -12.62 5.64 -8.84
C VAL A 182 -13.97 5.71 -9.54
N ILE A 183 -14.98 5.06 -8.99
CA ILE A 183 -16.36 5.07 -9.53
C ILE A 183 -16.88 6.51 -9.64
N LYS A 184 -16.73 7.31 -8.58
CA LYS A 184 -17.09 8.75 -8.57
C LYS A 184 -16.33 9.57 -9.62
N VAL A 185 -15.07 9.24 -9.90
CA VAL A 185 -14.28 9.93 -10.93
C VAL A 185 -14.74 9.54 -12.34
N LEU A 186 -15.14 8.28 -12.54
CA LEU A 186 -15.67 7.81 -13.83
C LEU A 186 -17.04 8.41 -14.14
N ASP A 187 -17.89 8.58 -13.12
CA ASP A 187 -19.17 9.30 -13.22
C ASP A 187 -18.97 10.77 -13.62
N HIS A 188 -18.04 11.47 -12.95
CA HIS A 188 -17.70 12.86 -13.30
C HIS A 188 -17.19 13.02 -14.75
N ASN A 189 -16.60 11.97 -15.34
CA ASN A 189 -16.11 12.00 -16.72
C ASN A 189 -17.17 11.53 -17.74
N GLU A 190 -18.43 11.35 -17.31
CA GLU A 190 -19.56 10.89 -18.13
C GLU A 190 -19.36 9.53 -18.82
N ILE A 191 -18.38 8.73 -18.37
CA ILE A 191 -18.09 7.41 -18.93
C ILE A 191 -19.15 6.40 -18.46
N ILE A 192 -19.65 6.57 -17.23
CA ILE A 192 -20.67 5.72 -16.61
C ILE A 192 -21.81 6.63 -16.20
N ARG A 193 -23.01 6.40 -16.76
CA ARG A 193 -24.22 7.15 -16.41
C ARG A 193 -24.80 6.58 -15.12
N GLU A 194 -24.35 7.08 -13.97
CA GLU A 194 -24.82 6.55 -12.69
C GLU A 194 -26.30 6.86 -12.42
N ARG A 195 -26.98 5.92 -11.74
CA ARG A 195 -28.06 6.27 -10.83
C ARG A 195 -27.45 6.47 -9.44
N LYS A 196 -27.73 7.64 -8.84
CA LYS A 196 -27.26 8.18 -7.54
C LYS A 196 -27.01 7.21 -6.37
N LEU A 197 -27.59 6.01 -6.38
CA LEU A 197 -27.49 5.02 -5.30
C LEU A 197 -26.57 3.82 -5.59
N TRP A 198 -26.21 3.52 -6.84
CA TRP A 198 -25.50 2.27 -7.18
C TRP A 198 -24.13 2.10 -6.51
N PRO A 199 -23.26 3.13 -6.42
CA PRO A 199 -21.96 2.99 -5.76
C PRO A 199 -22.11 2.68 -4.27
N VAL A 200 -23.14 3.27 -3.64
CA VAL A 200 -23.45 3.04 -2.23
C VAL A 200 -23.93 1.61 -2.02
N PHE A 201 -24.79 1.08 -2.91
CA PHE A 201 -25.23 -0.32 -2.84
C PHE A 201 -24.08 -1.32 -3.03
N LEU A 202 -23.25 -1.12 -4.06
CA LEU A 202 -22.08 -1.99 -4.31
C LEU A 202 -21.11 -1.97 -3.12
N LEU A 203 -20.90 -0.79 -2.53
CA LEU A 203 -20.07 -0.65 -1.35
C LEU A 203 -20.68 -1.35 -0.13
N ASN A 204 -21.99 -1.26 0.07
CA ASN A 204 -22.68 -1.99 1.16
C ASN A 204 -22.60 -3.51 0.97
N ILE A 205 -22.80 -4.00 -0.25
CA ILE A 205 -22.63 -5.44 -0.57
C ILE A 205 -21.19 -5.88 -0.27
N LEU A 206 -20.19 -5.08 -0.64
CA LEU A 206 -18.80 -5.37 -0.33
C LEU A 206 -18.54 -5.39 1.18
N HIS A 207 -19.10 -4.45 1.95
CA HIS A 207 -18.97 -4.45 3.42
C HIS A 207 -19.69 -5.64 4.06
N ILE A 208 -20.86 -6.04 3.56
CA ILE A 208 -21.55 -7.26 3.99
C ILE A 208 -20.69 -8.48 3.68
N TYR A 209 -20.10 -8.56 2.49
CA TYR A 209 -19.19 -9.65 2.12
C TYR A 209 -17.94 -9.70 3.02
N ILE A 210 -17.35 -8.55 3.36
CA ILE A 210 -16.24 -8.46 4.31
C ILE A 210 -16.70 -8.94 5.70
N ALA A 211 -17.86 -8.50 6.17
CA ALA A 211 -18.42 -8.96 7.46
C ALA A 211 -18.71 -10.46 7.47
N VAL A 212 -19.20 -11.01 6.36
CA VAL A 212 -19.46 -12.45 6.19
C VAL A 212 -18.16 -13.25 6.15
N THR A 213 -17.15 -12.81 5.41
CA THR A 213 -15.84 -13.49 5.40
C THR A 213 -15.20 -13.45 6.79
N TRP A 214 -15.35 -12.37 7.54
CA TRP A 214 -14.91 -12.28 8.94
C TRP A 214 -15.72 -13.17 9.89
N TYR A 215 -17.00 -13.38 9.61
CA TYR A 215 -17.84 -14.30 10.38
C TYR A 215 -17.41 -15.76 10.19
N PHE A 216 -16.98 -16.12 8.98
CA PHE A 216 -16.57 -17.49 8.63
C PHE A 216 -15.07 -17.77 8.83
N ASP A 217 -14.22 -16.75 8.90
CA ASP A 217 -12.76 -16.86 9.06
C ASP A 217 -12.30 -16.12 10.33
N ILE A 218 -12.40 -16.82 11.48
CA ILE A 218 -12.09 -16.28 12.83
C ILE A 218 -10.62 -15.91 12.98
N ASP A 219 -9.72 -16.52 12.21
CA ASP A 219 -8.28 -16.25 12.27
C ASP A 219 -7.92 -14.84 11.76
N GLY A 220 -8.84 -14.19 11.03
CA GLY A 220 -8.74 -12.78 10.65
C GLY A 220 -9.08 -11.80 11.79
N PHE A 221 -9.81 -12.25 12.82
CA PHE A 221 -10.28 -11.42 13.92
C PHE A 221 -9.16 -11.15 14.94
N PRO A 222 -9.10 -9.94 15.56
CA PRO A 222 -8.17 -9.72 16.66
C PRO A 222 -8.49 -10.71 17.80
N PRO A 223 -7.53 -11.51 18.30
CA PRO A 223 -7.80 -12.60 19.25
C PRO A 223 -8.43 -12.13 20.57
N GLY A 224 -8.36 -10.83 20.87
CA GLY A 224 -9.04 -10.21 22.01
C GLY A 224 -10.56 -10.11 21.90
N LEU A 225 -11.14 -10.37 20.73
CA LEU A 225 -12.58 -10.32 20.45
C LEU A 225 -13.25 -11.70 20.41
N ASN A 226 -12.47 -12.80 20.37
CA ASN A 226 -13.00 -14.16 20.36
C ASN A 226 -13.87 -14.42 21.60
N LYS A 227 -13.38 -14.08 22.80
CA LYS A 227 -14.14 -14.27 24.05
C LYS A 227 -15.45 -13.46 24.16
N PRO A 228 -15.47 -12.15 23.82
CA PRO A 228 -16.73 -11.41 23.71
C PRO A 228 -17.70 -12.00 22.69
N ILE A 229 -17.22 -12.45 21.53
CA ILE A 229 -18.05 -13.02 20.47
C ILE A 229 -18.62 -14.35 20.93
N GLU A 230 -17.80 -15.28 21.44
CA GLU A 230 -18.24 -16.54 22.06
C GLU A 230 -19.33 -16.32 23.12
N LYS A 231 -19.23 -15.24 23.90
CA LYS A 231 -20.22 -14.90 24.93
C LYS A 231 -21.53 -14.37 24.34
N ILE A 232 -21.49 -13.70 23.19
CA ILE A 232 -22.67 -13.13 22.53
C ILE A 232 -23.35 -14.15 21.61
N THR A 233 -22.57 -14.94 20.88
CA THR A 233 -23.07 -15.92 19.89
C THR A 233 -23.29 -17.30 20.50
N GLY A 234 -22.66 -17.61 21.64
CA GLY A 234 -22.67 -18.93 22.26
C GLY A 234 -21.83 -19.98 21.52
N ALA A 235 -21.25 -19.63 20.36
CA ALA A 235 -20.46 -20.54 19.54
C ALA A 235 -19.04 -20.66 20.11
N LYS A 236 -18.60 -21.88 20.40
CA LYS A 236 -17.25 -22.17 20.87
C LYS A 236 -16.30 -22.36 19.68
N GLU A 237 -14.99 -22.19 19.90
CA GLU A 237 -13.94 -22.46 18.90
C GLU A 237 -14.10 -23.83 18.19
N ASN A 238 -14.60 -24.85 18.92
CA ASN A 238 -14.90 -26.16 18.37
C ASN A 238 -16.11 -26.21 17.41
N ASP A 239 -17.10 -25.33 17.55
CA ASP A 239 -18.28 -25.30 16.67
C ASP A 239 -17.91 -24.81 15.26
N TYR A 240 -16.91 -23.93 15.18
CA TYR A 240 -16.38 -23.44 13.90
C TYR A 240 -15.53 -24.52 13.19
N ILE A 241 -14.75 -25.31 13.93
CA ILE A 241 -14.03 -26.48 13.40
C ILE A 241 -15.01 -27.55 12.90
N ILE A 242 -16.18 -27.71 13.54
CA ILE A 242 -17.24 -28.60 13.08
C ILE A 242 -17.84 -28.09 11.76
N ILE A 243 -18.14 -26.79 11.64
CA ILE A 243 -18.62 -26.19 10.38
C ILE A 243 -17.57 -26.34 9.27
N GLU A 244 -16.28 -26.11 9.58
CA GLU A 244 -15.19 -26.29 8.63
C GLU A 244 -15.07 -27.76 8.17
N ARG A 245 -15.20 -28.73 9.09
CA ARG A 245 -15.23 -30.17 8.75
C ARG A 245 -16.46 -30.52 7.90
N VAL A 246 -17.64 -30.00 8.22
CA VAL A 246 -18.88 -30.24 7.48
C VAL A 246 -18.80 -29.64 6.07
N CYS A 247 -18.32 -28.40 5.93
CA CYS A 247 -18.10 -27.77 4.62
C CYS A 247 -17.05 -28.52 3.80
N ARG A 248 -15.97 -29.02 4.42
CA ARG A 248 -14.93 -29.82 3.74
C ARG A 248 -15.47 -31.18 3.28
N VAL A 249 -16.34 -31.81 4.07
CA VAL A 249 -17.05 -33.05 3.69
C VAL A 249 -18.02 -32.79 2.54
N MET A 250 -18.81 -31.72 2.59
CA MET A 250 -19.75 -31.32 1.52
C MET A 250 -19.01 -31.01 0.20
N TYR A 251 -17.89 -30.29 0.27
CA TYR A 251 -17.07 -29.98 -0.90
C TYR A 251 -16.35 -31.22 -1.47
N SER A 252 -16.10 -32.24 -0.64
CA SER A 252 -15.54 -33.53 -1.10
C SER A 252 -16.60 -34.44 -1.74
N SER A 253 -17.88 -34.30 -1.38
CA SER A 253 -18.97 -35.07 -2.00
C SER A 253 -19.40 -34.52 -3.35
N GLU A 254 -19.10 -33.26 -3.65
CA GLU A 254 -19.41 -32.62 -4.94
C GLU A 254 -18.37 -32.93 -6.05
N LYS A 255 -17.30 -33.64 -5.70
CA LYS A 255 -16.26 -34.13 -6.63
C LYS A 255 -16.33 -35.65 -6.92
N ARG A 256 -17.44 -36.31 -6.59
CA ARG A 256 -17.70 -37.70 -7.01
C ARG A 256 -18.86 -37.77 -7.98
#